data_AF-A0A1H9L6T9-F1
#
_entry.id   AF-A0A1H9L6T9-F1
#
_cell.length_a   1.000
_cell.length_b   1.000
_cell.length_c   1.000
_cell.angle_alpha   90.00
_cell.angle_beta   90.00
_cell.angle_gamma   90.00
#
_symmetry.space_group_name_H-M   'P 1'
#
loop_
_entity.id
_entity.type
_entity.pdbx_description
1 polymer ?
#
loop_
_entity_poly.entity_id
_entity_poly.type
_entity_poly.pdbx_seq_one_letter_code
_entity_poly.pdbx_strand_id
1 'polypeptide(L)'
;MKNLIYILILMTIMSYGCHRGGDHISLNTINTRNTFRFEAMYPEKKTAKLEKYLDSVLHNDLPLDENIDLFVNIGSAEKFNLQAKKGWLTITFDKKNSSLAGYYKVKRLTEGIGKEIKEK
;
A
#
# COMPACT_ATOMS: atom_id res chain seq x y z
N MET A 1 -11.92 -62.77 -21.89
CA MET A 1 -12.68 -61.70 -21.21
C MET A 1 -12.24 -61.65 -19.75
N LYS A 2 -11.43 -60.65 -19.38
CA LYS A 2 -11.18 -60.17 -18.01
C LYS A 2 -10.20 -58.98 -18.07
N ASN A 3 -10.80 -57.79 -18.06
CA ASN A 3 -10.35 -56.53 -17.47
C ASN A 3 -8.86 -56.17 -17.61
N LEU A 4 -8.51 -55.63 -18.78
CA LEU A 4 -7.22 -55.01 -19.11
C LEU A 4 -7.42 -53.54 -19.46
N ILE A 5 -8.06 -52.74 -18.61
CA ILE A 5 -8.18 -51.29 -18.87
C ILE A 5 -8.18 -50.55 -17.53
N TYR A 6 -7.45 -49.44 -17.49
CA TYR A 6 -7.37 -48.41 -16.45
C TYR A 6 -6.22 -48.51 -15.43
N ILE A 7 -4.99 -48.67 -15.93
CA ILE A 7 -3.81 -48.06 -15.29
C ILE A 7 -3.38 -46.90 -16.20
N LEU A 8 -4.16 -45.81 -16.21
CA LEU A 8 -3.76 -44.55 -16.84
C LEU A 8 -4.60 -43.37 -16.31
N ILE A 9 -4.59 -43.14 -15.00
CA ILE A 9 -4.94 -41.83 -14.42
C ILE A 9 -3.61 -41.27 -13.90
N LEU A 10 -2.72 -40.92 -14.83
CA LEU A 10 -2.49 -39.54 -15.24
C LEU A 10 -2.23 -38.65 -14.02
N MET A 11 -0.95 -38.62 -13.67
CA MET A 11 -0.30 -37.66 -12.79
C MET A 11 -0.52 -36.23 -13.31
N THR A 12 -1.63 -35.60 -12.94
CA THR A 12 -1.81 -34.15 -13.07
C THR A 12 -2.12 -33.55 -11.72
N ILE A 13 -1.14 -33.62 -10.82
CA ILE A 13 -1.04 -32.65 -9.72
C ILE A 13 0.20 -31.81 -10.01
N MET A 14 0.23 -31.21 -11.19
CA MET A 14 1.26 -30.25 -11.55
C MET A 14 0.95 -28.96 -10.81
N SER A 15 1.69 -28.76 -9.71
CA SER A 15 2.24 -27.48 -9.29
C SER A 15 1.25 -26.31 -9.24
N TYR A 16 0.51 -26.22 -8.13
CA TYR A 16 0.34 -24.92 -7.48
C TYR A 16 1.71 -24.50 -6.93
N GLY A 17 2.58 -24.07 -7.84
CA GLY A 17 3.72 -23.23 -7.49
C GLY A 17 3.14 -21.95 -6.93
N CYS A 18 2.90 -21.95 -5.61
CA CYS A 18 2.76 -20.74 -4.84
C CYS A 18 4.04 -19.96 -5.13
N HIS A 19 3.97 -18.99 -6.05
CA HIS A 19 4.99 -17.95 -6.17
C HIS A 19 4.92 -17.16 -4.85
N ARG A 20 5.51 -17.70 -3.79
CA ARG A 20 6.02 -16.94 -2.65
C ARG A 20 7.29 -16.25 -3.14
N GLY A 21 7.16 -15.42 -4.18
CA GLY A 21 8.12 -14.34 -4.37
C GLY A 21 7.97 -13.46 -3.16
N GLY A 22 9.03 -13.32 -2.37
CA GLY A 22 9.05 -12.56 -1.13
C GLY A 22 8.68 -11.11 -1.38
N ASP A 23 7.38 -10.85 -1.38
CA ASP A 23 6.78 -9.53 -1.41
C ASP A 23 6.96 -8.94 0.00
N HIS A 24 8.19 -8.55 0.34
CA HIS A 24 8.49 -7.98 1.65
C HIS A 24 7.76 -6.64 1.79
N ILE A 25 6.68 -6.67 2.56
CA ILE A 25 5.95 -5.49 2.99
C ILE A 25 6.50 -5.10 4.35
N SER A 26 7.00 -3.87 4.45
CA SER A 26 7.38 -3.25 5.72
C SER A 26 6.53 -2.02 5.93
N LEU A 27 5.75 -2.00 7.01
CA LEU A 27 4.96 -0.84 7.42
C LEU A 27 5.49 -0.36 8.76
N ASN A 28 5.87 0.91 8.84
CA ASN A 28 6.33 1.55 10.05
C ASN A 28 5.48 2.78 10.35
N THR A 29 5.26 3.05 11.64
CA THR A 29 4.52 4.22 12.09
C THR A 29 5.21 4.84 13.28
N ILE A 30 5.62 6.09 13.13
CA ILE A 30 6.25 6.89 14.17
C ILE A 30 5.23 7.95 14.59
N ASN A 31 4.71 7.82 15.80
CA ASN A 31 3.72 8.74 16.36
C ASN A 31 4.27 9.39 17.62
N THR A 32 4.72 10.63 17.51
CA THR A 32 5.22 11.43 18.62
C THR A 32 4.17 12.47 19.05
N ARG A 33 4.49 13.30 20.05
CA ARG A 33 3.65 14.45 20.40
C ARG A 33 3.45 15.40 19.22
N ASN A 34 4.50 15.62 18.42
CA ASN A 34 4.53 16.68 17.42
C ASN A 34 4.34 16.17 15.99
N THR A 35 4.57 14.89 15.74
CA THR A 35 4.63 14.36 14.37
C THR A 35 3.98 13.00 14.29
N PHE A 36 3.28 12.77 13.19
CA PHE A 36 2.87 11.45 12.73
C PHE A 36 3.59 11.16 11.41
N ARG A 37 4.38 10.09 11.36
CA ARG A 37 5.04 9.60 10.15
C ARG A 37 4.64 8.16 9.90
N PHE A 38 4.21 7.87 8.69
CA PHE A 38 3.92 6.53 8.21
C PHE A 38 4.85 6.22 7.06
N GLU A 39 5.47 5.05 7.08
CA GLU A 39 6.38 4.58 6.03
C GLU A 39 5.92 3.22 5.56
N ALA A 40 5.89 3.02 4.26
CA ALA A 40 5.55 1.77 3.62
C ALA A 40 6.59 1.41 2.56
N MET A 41 7.19 0.24 2.71
CA MET A 41 7.94 -0.43 1.65
C MET A 41 7.12 -1.62 1.18
N TYR A 42 6.99 -1.77 -0.13
CA TYR A 42 6.14 -2.78 -0.74
C TYR A 42 6.67 -3.18 -2.13
N PRO A 43 6.21 -4.30 -2.68
CA PRO A 43 6.63 -4.72 -4.02
C PRO A 43 6.27 -3.67 -5.06
N GLU A 44 7.20 -3.32 -5.94
CA GLU A 44 7.00 -2.29 -6.97
C GLU A 44 5.75 -2.50 -7.82
N LYS A 45 5.37 -3.75 -8.09
CA LYS A 45 4.14 -4.11 -8.83
C LYS A 45 2.84 -3.61 -8.16
N LYS A 46 2.88 -3.28 -6.86
CA LYS A 46 1.75 -2.74 -6.11
C LYS A 46 1.64 -1.21 -6.20
N THR A 47 2.64 -0.52 -6.75
CA THR A 47 2.66 0.95 -6.89
C THR A 47 1.43 1.43 -7.66
N ALA A 48 1.15 0.86 -8.84
CA ALA A 48 -0.01 1.24 -9.66
C ALA A 48 -1.37 0.96 -8.99
N LYS A 49 -1.44 -0.02 -8.08
CA LYS A 49 -2.65 -0.27 -7.29
C LYS A 49 -2.83 0.82 -6.23
N LEU A 50 -1.73 1.15 -5.54
CA LEU A 50 -1.73 2.17 -4.50
C LEU A 50 -2.02 3.57 -5.06
N GLU A 51 -1.49 3.86 -6.25
CA GLU A 51 -1.76 5.08 -7.01
C GLU A 51 -3.26 5.28 -7.22
N LYS A 52 -3.94 4.32 -7.85
CA LYS A 52 -5.40 4.36 -8.06
C LYS A 52 -6.20 4.55 -6.77
N TYR A 53 -5.76 3.94 -5.68
CA TYR A 53 -6.40 4.13 -4.37
C TYR A 53 -6.22 5.56 -3.87
N LEU A 54 -5.00 6.11 -3.94
CA LEU A 54 -4.73 7.47 -3.51
C LEU A 54 -5.43 8.49 -4.40
N ASP A 55 -5.49 8.28 -5.71
CA ASP A 55 -6.19 9.16 -6.64
C ASP A 55 -7.69 9.22 -6.32
N SER A 56 -8.28 8.06 -6.01
CA SER A 56 -9.69 7.95 -5.61
C SER A 56 -9.98 8.67 -4.30
N VAL A 57 -9.11 8.53 -3.29
CA VAL A 57 -9.34 9.11 -1.96
C VAL A 57 -8.99 10.60 -1.92
N LEU A 58 -7.97 11.03 -2.67
CA LEU A 58 -7.43 12.38 -2.65
C LEU A 58 -7.94 13.25 -3.80
N HIS A 59 -8.63 12.66 -4.79
CA HIS A 59 -9.14 13.32 -5.98
C HIS A 59 -8.06 14.10 -6.75
N ASN A 60 -6.85 13.54 -6.79
CA ASN A 60 -5.68 14.11 -7.48
C ASN A 60 -4.98 12.98 -8.23
N ASP A 61 -4.37 13.28 -9.37
CA ASP A 61 -3.52 12.34 -10.10
C ASP A 61 -2.11 12.37 -9.47
N LEU A 62 -1.71 11.28 -8.82
CA LEU A 62 -0.45 11.20 -8.06
C LEU A 62 0.51 10.21 -8.71
N PRO A 63 1.54 10.66 -9.45
CA PRO A 63 2.48 9.76 -10.11
C PRO A 63 3.45 9.15 -9.08
N LEU A 64 3.03 8.07 -8.41
CA LEU A 64 3.80 7.49 -7.31
C LEU A 64 5.09 6.80 -7.78
N ASP A 65 5.21 6.52 -9.07
CA ASP A 65 6.38 5.92 -9.70
C ASP A 65 7.48 6.94 -10.05
N GLU A 66 7.16 8.23 -10.17
CA GLU A 66 8.06 9.29 -10.64
C GLU A 66 8.96 9.94 -9.57
N ASN A 67 8.98 9.43 -8.34
CA ASN A 67 9.70 10.03 -7.20
C ASN A 67 9.21 11.46 -6.88
N ILE A 68 8.12 11.52 -6.12
CA ILE A 68 7.44 12.75 -5.74
C ILE A 68 7.71 13.12 -4.28
N ASP A 69 7.67 14.43 -4.01
CA ASP A 69 7.66 15.03 -2.67
C ASP A 69 6.71 16.23 -2.72
N LEU A 70 5.50 16.08 -2.20
CA LEU A 70 4.44 17.08 -2.34
C LEU A 70 3.56 17.21 -1.10
N PHE A 71 3.01 18.40 -0.90
CA PHE A 71 2.04 18.67 0.16
C PHE A 71 0.62 18.44 -0.34
N VAL A 72 -0.10 17.51 0.30
CA VAL A 72 -1.50 17.19 0.02
C VAL A 72 -2.39 17.87 1.05
N ASN A 73 -3.44 18.57 0.59
CA ASN A 73 -4.45 19.18 1.46
C ASN A 73 -5.44 18.12 1.98
N ILE A 74 -5.76 18.14 3.28
CA ILE A 74 -6.75 17.25 3.93
C ILE A 74 -7.91 18.03 4.55
N GLY A 75 -8.31 19.10 3.88
CA GLY A 75 -9.35 20.02 4.31
C GLY A 75 -8.95 21.46 4.02
N SER A 76 -9.61 22.40 4.71
CA SER A 76 -9.50 23.84 4.44
C SER A 76 -8.17 24.48 4.86
N ALA A 77 -7.41 23.90 5.80
CA ALA A 77 -6.17 24.52 6.30
C ALA A 77 -5.02 23.54 6.58
N GLU A 78 -5.26 22.24 6.52
CA GLU A 78 -4.30 21.23 6.97
C GLU A 78 -3.70 20.48 5.78
N LYS A 79 -2.40 20.18 5.89
CA LYS A 79 -1.65 19.48 4.85
C LYS A 79 -0.82 18.35 5.45
N PHE A 80 -0.55 17.32 4.68
CA PHE A 80 0.51 16.36 4.98
C PHE A 80 1.51 16.32 3.84
N ASN A 81 2.75 15.95 4.15
CA ASN A 81 3.76 15.71 3.13
C ASN A 81 3.65 14.26 2.65
N LEU A 82 3.58 14.07 1.34
CA LEU A 82 3.61 12.79 0.66
C LEU A 82 4.92 12.68 -0.11
N GLN A 83 5.75 11.73 0.29
CA GLN A 83 6.91 11.32 -0.47
C GLN A 83 6.64 9.92 -1.02
N ALA A 84 6.82 9.72 -2.32
CA ALA A 84 6.60 8.40 -2.90
C ALA A 84 7.53 8.16 -4.08
N LYS A 85 7.94 6.92 -4.24
CA LYS A 85 8.60 6.41 -5.44
C LYS A 85 8.16 4.96 -5.60
N LYS A 86 8.46 4.36 -6.73
CA LYS A 86 8.14 2.95 -6.98
C LYS A 86 8.56 2.04 -5.81
N GLY A 87 7.60 1.31 -5.22
CA GLY A 87 7.80 0.40 -4.09
C GLY A 87 8.00 1.05 -2.71
N TRP A 88 7.86 2.38 -2.58
CA TRP A 88 8.04 3.08 -1.32
C TRP A 88 7.13 4.31 -1.20
N LEU A 89 6.58 4.53 0.00
CA LEU A 89 5.80 5.72 0.31
C LEU A 89 6.02 6.14 1.75
N THR A 90 6.09 7.45 1.97
CA THR A 90 6.10 8.08 3.28
C THR A 90 5.08 9.20 3.36
N ILE A 91 4.31 9.21 4.44
CA ILE A 91 3.40 10.30 4.79
C ILE A 91 3.88 10.91 6.09
N THR A 92 4.10 12.23 6.10
CA THR A 92 4.47 12.99 7.29
C THR A 92 3.44 14.07 7.58
N PHE A 93 2.96 14.12 8.82
CA PHE A 93 1.96 15.07 9.29
C PHE A 93 2.41 15.77 10.57
N ASP A 94 2.34 17.10 10.56
CA ASP A 94 2.66 17.93 11.71
C ASP A 94 1.46 18.00 12.65
N LYS A 95 1.51 17.26 13.77
CA LYS A 95 0.47 17.26 14.79
C LYS A 95 0.52 18.50 15.69
N LYS A 96 1.67 19.16 15.79
CA LYS A 96 1.85 20.32 16.68
C LYS A 96 1.08 21.52 16.15
N ASN A 97 1.08 21.70 14.83
CA ASN A 97 0.46 22.84 14.15
C ASN A 97 -0.87 22.49 13.45
N SER A 98 -1.44 21.30 13.71
CA SER A 98 -2.68 20.85 13.10
C SER A 98 -3.70 20.41 14.14
N SER A 99 -4.95 20.27 13.71
CA SER A 99 -6.05 19.82 14.55
C SER A 99 -6.02 18.30 14.76
N LEU A 100 -6.70 17.89 15.83
CA LEU A 100 -6.93 16.47 16.11
C LEU A 100 -7.76 15.80 15.00
N ALA A 101 -8.68 16.54 14.37
CA ALA A 101 -9.46 16.02 13.25
C ALA A 101 -8.60 15.73 12.02
N GLY A 102 -7.66 16.63 11.70
CA GLY A 102 -6.66 16.42 10.64
C GLY A 102 -5.82 15.18 10.88
N TYR A 103 -5.33 15.01 12.11
CA TYR A 103 -4.59 13.81 12.51
C TYR A 103 -5.40 12.52 12.24
N TYR A 104 -6.67 12.48 12.65
CA TYR A 104 -7.51 11.29 12.42
C TYR A 104 -7.77 11.02 10.95
N LYS A 105 -7.89 12.05 10.10
CA LYS A 105 -8.01 11.88 8.65
C LYS A 105 -6.76 11.23 8.06
N VAL A 106 -5.57 11.75 8.39
CA VAL A 106 -4.29 11.15 7.93
C VAL A 106 -4.14 9.73 8.43
N LYS A 107 -4.44 9.49 9.71
CA LYS A 107 -4.37 8.14 10.28
C LYS A 107 -5.25 7.16 9.51
N ARG A 108 -6.51 7.51 9.23
CA ARG A 108 -7.43 6.68 8.43
C ARG A 108 -6.92 6.46 7.00
N LEU A 109 -6.35 7.49 6.37
CA LEU A 109 -5.70 7.35 5.06
C LEU A 109 -4.59 6.29 5.10
N THR A 110 -3.68 6.36 6.08
CA THR A 110 -2.59 5.39 6.22
C THR A 110 -3.06 3.98 6.56
N GLU A 111 -4.18 3.84 7.28
CA GLU A 111 -4.81 2.53 7.52
C GLU A 111 -5.34 1.92 6.21
N GLY A 112 -5.94 2.73 5.34
CA GLY A 112 -6.38 2.28 4.02
C GLY A 112 -5.22 1.89 3.11
N ILE A 113 -4.14 2.69 3.07
CA ILE A 113 -2.89 2.34 2.37
C ILE A 113 -2.36 0.98 2.86
N GLY A 114 -2.33 0.77 4.17
CA GLY A 114 -1.89 -0.48 4.77
C GLY A 114 -2.75 -1.69 4.36
N LYS A 115 -4.05 -1.49 4.10
CA LYS A 115 -4.94 -2.54 3.59
C LYS A 115 -4.64 -2.86 2.12
N GLU A 116 -4.56 -1.83 1.27
CA GLU A 116 -4.30 -1.99 -0.17
C GLU A 116 -2.99 -2.72 -0.45
N ILE A 117 -1.94 -2.41 0.32
CA ILE A 117 -0.63 -3.04 0.19
C ILE A 117 -0.67 -4.51 0.64
N LYS A 118 -1.46 -4.85 1.67
CA LYS A 118 -1.55 -6.21 2.23
C LYS A 118 -2.47 -7.13 1.43
N GLU A 119 -3.40 -6.59 0.68
CA GLU A 119 -4.30 -7.37 -0.17
C GLU A 119 -3.52 -8.08 -1.29
N LYS A 120 -3.87 -9.35 -1.54
CA LYS A 120 -3.10 -10.27 -2.40
C LYS A 120 -3.26 -9.95 -3.88
#